data_AF-A0A484R7Z0-F1
#
_entry.id   AF-A0A484R7Z0-F1
#
_cell.length_a   1.000
_cell.length_b   1.000
_cell.length_c   1.000
_cell.angle_alpha   90.00
_cell.angle_beta   90.00
_cell.angle_gamma   90.00
#
_symmetry.space_group_name_H-M   'P 1'
#
loop_
_entity.id
_entity.type
_entity.pdbx_description
1 polymer ?
#
loop_
_entity_poly.entity_id
_entity_poly.type
_entity_poly.pdbx_seq_one_letter_code
_entity_poly.pdbx_strand_id
1 'polypeptide(L)'
;MMDVIGQRIDLAIGSVGSTRQYISDGQVIGVALSGKARNAALPQVPTFAEAGYPNYNVMYWFGVFGPGRMPPETRQAIQNSIMRAMNSSALKKAFENAGVAPAYSDSAEFGKRVRDEIATWSHVVDKAQITPQ
;
A
#
# COMPACT_ATOMS: atom_id res chain seq x y z
N MET A 1 -4.71 15.61 1.31
CA MET A 1 -5.02 16.07 -0.05
C MET A 1 -5.74 17.42 -0.05
N MET A 2 -6.76 17.62 0.80
CA MET A 2 -7.46 18.90 0.89
C MET A 2 -6.54 20.10 1.17
N ASP A 3 -5.51 19.96 2.00
CA ASP A 3 -4.54 21.04 2.21
C ASP A 3 -3.66 21.35 0.99
N VAL A 4 -3.41 20.37 0.11
CA VAL A 4 -2.72 20.62 -1.18
C VAL A 4 -3.65 21.40 -2.12
N ILE A 5 -4.90 20.94 -2.24
CA ILE A 5 -5.93 21.60 -3.06
C ILE A 5 -6.17 23.03 -2.57
N GLY A 6 -6.21 23.22 -1.25
CA GLY A 6 -6.35 24.53 -0.61
C GLY A 6 -5.06 25.35 -0.55
N GLN A 7 -3.98 24.90 -1.19
CA GLN A 7 -2.68 25.58 -1.27
C GLN A 7 -2.06 25.92 0.10
N ARG A 8 -2.36 25.13 1.12
CA ARG A 8 -1.75 25.26 2.46
C ARG A 8 -0.42 24.52 2.56
N ILE A 9 -0.24 23.49 1.74
CA ILE A 9 0.99 22.72 1.59
C ILE A 9 1.24 22.45 0.11
N ASP A 10 2.50 22.33 -0.29
CA ASP A 10 2.87 22.12 -1.70
C ASP A 10 2.77 20.66 -2.15
N LEU A 11 2.97 19.71 -1.21
CA LEU A 11 3.09 18.30 -1.51
C LEU A 11 2.46 17.44 -0.41
N ALA A 12 1.83 16.34 -0.82
CA ALA A 12 1.43 15.27 0.08
C ALA A 12 1.64 13.90 -0.58
N ILE A 13 1.94 12.89 0.23
CA ILE A 13 1.93 11.49 -0.20
C ILE A 13 0.56 10.91 0.14
N GLY A 14 -0.11 10.31 -0.85
CA GLY A 14 -1.45 9.72 -0.69
C GLY A 14 -1.60 8.41 -1.44
N SER A 15 -2.66 7.67 -1.12
CA SER A 15 -3.02 6.45 -1.84
C SER A 15 -3.71 6.75 -3.17
N VAL A 16 -3.50 5.90 -4.18
CA VAL A 16 -4.20 6.02 -5.48
C VAL A 16 -5.71 6.13 -5.30
N GLY A 17 -6.30 5.34 -4.40
CA GLY A 17 -7.73 5.38 -4.11
C GLY A 17 -8.24 6.74 -3.62
N SER A 18 -7.45 7.43 -2.79
CA SER A 18 -7.84 8.74 -2.22
C SER A 18 -7.46 9.92 -3.10
N THR A 19 -6.57 9.75 -4.08
CA THR A 19 -6.01 10.87 -4.85
C THR A 19 -6.40 10.85 -6.33
N ARG A 20 -6.78 9.69 -6.90
CA ARG A 20 -7.00 9.54 -8.35
C ARG A 20 -7.99 10.55 -8.94
N GLN A 21 -9.09 10.83 -8.25
CA GLN A 21 -10.13 11.73 -8.75
C GLN A 21 -9.60 13.16 -8.87
N TYR A 22 -8.89 13.64 -7.85
CA TYR A 22 -8.30 14.97 -7.84
C TYR A 22 -7.22 15.16 -8.91
N ILE A 23 -6.49 14.08 -9.25
CA ILE A 23 -5.52 14.09 -10.36
C ILE A 23 -6.25 14.12 -11.71
N SER A 24 -7.26 13.28 -11.90
CA SER A 24 -8.05 13.23 -13.14
C SER A 24 -8.80 14.54 -13.41
N ASP A 25 -9.28 15.20 -12.37
CA ASP A 25 -9.99 16.49 -12.46
C ASP A 25 -9.03 17.69 -12.59
N GLY A 26 -7.71 17.46 -12.61
CA GLY A 26 -6.70 18.51 -12.75
C GLY A 26 -6.55 19.41 -11.51
N GLN A 27 -7.14 19.04 -10.38
CA GLN A 27 -7.05 19.82 -9.14
C GLN A 27 -5.69 19.68 -8.46
N VAL A 28 -5.00 18.55 -8.65
CA VAL A 28 -3.62 18.32 -8.23
C VAL A 28 -2.84 17.57 -9.30
N ILE A 29 -1.51 17.69 -9.27
CA ILE A 29 -0.63 17.02 -10.23
C ILE A 29 -0.08 15.73 -9.59
N GLY A 30 -0.23 14.60 -10.28
CA GLY A 30 0.42 13.34 -9.89
C GLY A 30 1.91 13.38 -10.22
N VAL A 31 2.77 13.42 -9.21
CA VAL A 31 4.23 13.56 -9.39
C VAL A 31 4.93 12.22 -9.65
N ALA A 32 4.71 11.22 -8.79
CA ALA A 32 5.31 9.89 -8.94
C ALA A 32 4.53 8.82 -8.15
N LEU A 33 4.59 7.58 -8.60
CA LEU A 33 4.06 6.38 -7.93
C LEU A 33 5.18 5.57 -7.28
N SER A 34 4.99 5.15 -6.02
CA SER A 34 5.97 4.37 -5.25
C SER A 34 6.05 2.88 -5.62
N GLY A 35 5.22 2.39 -6.54
CA GLY A 35 5.22 1.00 -6.97
C GLY A 35 6.23 0.71 -8.09
N LYS A 36 6.57 -0.57 -8.29
CA LYS A 36 7.48 -1.02 -9.37
C LYS A 36 6.96 -0.77 -10.79
N ALA A 37 5.65 -0.58 -10.93
CA ALA A 37 5.00 -0.31 -12.20
C ALA A 37 3.92 0.76 -12.00
N ARG A 38 3.52 1.41 -13.09
CA ARG A 38 2.41 2.38 -13.08
C ARG A 38 1.11 1.71 -12.67
N ASN A 39 0.24 2.47 -12.02
CA ASN A 39 -1.10 2.01 -11.69
C ASN A 39 -2.04 2.23 -12.89
N ALA A 40 -2.84 1.23 -13.25
CA ALA A 40 -3.77 1.32 -14.39
C ALA A 40 -4.82 2.44 -14.25
N ALA A 41 -5.13 2.87 -13.02
CA ALA A 41 -6.02 4.00 -12.77
C ALA A 41 -5.34 5.38 -12.99
N LEU A 42 -4.01 5.43 -13.06
CA LEU A 42 -3.20 6.63 -13.26
C LEU A 42 -2.03 6.36 -14.23
N PRO A 43 -2.29 5.89 -15.47
CA PRO A 43 -1.25 5.47 -16.41
C PRO A 43 -0.31 6.60 -16.85
N GLN A 44 -0.75 7.85 -16.70
CA GLN A 44 0.01 9.06 -17.01
C GLN A 44 1.04 9.41 -15.94
N VAL A 45 0.91 8.90 -14.71
CA VAL A 45 1.83 9.23 -13.61
C VAL A 45 3.00 8.26 -13.62
N PRO A 46 4.27 8.75 -13.69
CA PRO A 46 5.43 7.87 -13.72
C PRO A 46 5.66 7.20 -12.36
N THR A 47 6.47 6.15 -12.34
CA THR A 47 6.99 5.62 -11.06
C THR A 47 8.21 6.42 -10.59
N PHE A 48 8.56 6.34 -9.31
CA PHE A 48 9.83 6.89 -8.82
C PHE A 48 11.04 6.30 -9.56
N ALA A 49 10.98 5.02 -9.93
CA ALA A 49 12.04 4.37 -10.71
C ALA A 49 12.19 4.99 -12.10
N GLU A 50 11.08 5.26 -12.80
CA GLU A 50 11.07 5.98 -14.08
C GLU A 50 11.54 7.44 -13.93
N ALA A 51 11.34 8.04 -12.77
CA ALA A 51 11.77 9.39 -12.43
C ALA A 51 13.23 9.48 -11.94
N GLY A 52 14.02 8.41 -12.05
CA GLY A 52 15.45 8.41 -11.72
C GLY A 52 15.80 7.90 -10.32
N TYR A 53 14.84 7.35 -9.56
CA TYR A 53 15.04 6.75 -8.24
C TYR A 53 14.78 5.24 -8.29
N PRO A 54 15.65 4.45 -8.93
CA PRO A 54 15.38 3.04 -9.28
C PRO A 54 15.15 2.13 -8.07
N ASN A 55 15.68 2.50 -6.90
CA ASN A 55 15.57 1.72 -5.67
C ASN A 55 14.36 2.14 -4.80
N TYR A 56 13.63 3.19 -5.19
CA TYR A 56 12.49 3.65 -4.42
C TYR A 56 11.26 2.81 -4.75
N ASN A 57 10.93 1.88 -3.86
CA ASN A 57 9.75 1.03 -3.96
C ASN A 57 9.12 0.84 -2.58
N VAL A 58 8.30 1.82 -2.18
CA VAL A 58 7.60 1.82 -0.89
C VAL A 58 6.11 1.67 -1.12
N MET A 59 5.59 0.46 -0.91
CA MET A 59 4.17 0.17 -1.04
C MET A 59 3.57 -0.13 0.32
N TYR A 60 2.59 0.67 0.73
CA TYR A 60 1.80 0.34 1.91
C TYR A 60 0.92 -0.88 1.62
N TRP A 61 0.59 -1.63 2.66
CA TRP A 61 -0.18 -2.86 2.58
C TRP A 61 -1.08 -2.99 3.81
N PHE A 62 -2.12 -3.81 3.67
CA PHE A 62 -3.01 -4.17 4.77
C PHE A 62 -2.95 -5.67 5.00
N GLY A 63 -3.20 -6.08 6.23
CA GLY A 63 -3.28 -7.50 6.58
C GLY A 63 -4.13 -7.74 7.81
N VAL A 64 -4.47 -8.99 8.03
CA VAL A 64 -5.31 -9.43 9.16
C VAL A 64 -4.41 -10.09 10.19
N PHE A 65 -4.49 -9.60 11.42
CA PHE A 65 -3.75 -10.14 12.56
C PHE A 65 -4.73 -10.79 13.54
N GLY A 66 -4.30 -11.90 14.13
CA GLY A 66 -5.01 -12.54 15.24
C GLY A 66 -4.09 -12.72 16.44
N PRO A 67 -4.61 -13.23 17.57
CA PRO A 67 -3.80 -13.48 18.77
C PRO A 67 -2.57 -14.35 18.50
N GLY A 68 -1.43 -14.03 19.13
CA GLY A 68 -0.16 -14.73 18.87
C GLY A 68 -0.15 -16.23 19.21
N ARG A 69 -1.08 -16.70 20.05
CA ARG A 69 -1.23 -18.11 20.45
C ARG A 69 -2.51 -18.75 19.91
N MET A 70 -3.01 -18.31 18.75
CA MET A 70 -4.16 -18.95 18.11
C MET A 70 -3.91 -20.45 17.89
N PRO A 71 -4.90 -21.31 18.19
CA PRO A 71 -4.84 -22.72 17.84
C PRO A 71 -4.58 -22.92 16.33
N PRO A 72 -3.74 -23.88 15.91
CA PRO A 72 -3.40 -24.09 14.51
C PRO A 72 -4.62 -24.26 13.59
N GLU A 73 -5.64 -24.97 14.05
CA GLU A 73 -6.89 -25.22 13.33
C GLU A 73 -7.68 -23.94 13.09
N THR A 74 -7.74 -23.03 14.07
CA THR A 74 -8.40 -21.73 13.94
C THR A 74 -7.65 -20.85 12.94
N ARG A 75 -6.32 -20.80 13.03
CA ARG A 75 -5.48 -20.06 12.08
C ARG A 75 -5.68 -20.57 10.66
N GLN A 76 -5.70 -21.89 10.47
CA GLN A 76 -5.90 -22.49 9.15
C GLN A 76 -7.29 -22.19 8.58
N ALA A 77 -8.33 -22.25 9.41
CA ALA A 77 -9.69 -21.92 9.00
C ALA A 77 -9.83 -20.45 8.54
N ILE A 78 -9.22 -19.51 9.26
CA ILE A 78 -9.18 -18.09 8.89
C ILE A 78 -8.40 -17.90 7.59
N GLN A 79 -7.20 -18.47 7.49
CA GLN A 79 -6.37 -18.38 6.28
C GLN A 79 -7.11 -18.88 5.03
N ASN A 80 -7.77 -20.04 5.13
CA ASN A 80 -8.57 -20.59 4.03
C ASN A 80 -9.74 -19.68 3.65
N SER A 81 -10.35 -19.01 4.63
CA SER A 81 -11.46 -18.09 4.40
C SER A 81 -11.00 -16.81 3.70
N ILE A 82 -9.86 -16.25 4.11
CA ILE A 82 -9.23 -15.10 3.45
C ILE A 82 -8.85 -15.46 2.01
N MET A 83 -8.22 -16.62 1.79
CA MET A 83 -7.87 -17.08 0.44
C MET A 83 -9.10 -17.17 -0.47
N ARG A 84 -10.22 -17.71 0.02
CA ARG A 84 -11.48 -17.76 -0.75
C ARG A 84 -12.02 -16.36 -1.03
N ALA A 85 -12.03 -15.46 -0.03
CA ALA A 85 -12.50 -14.09 -0.20
C ALA A 85 -11.67 -13.33 -1.24
N MET A 86 -10.33 -13.42 -1.18
CA MET A 86 -9.40 -12.79 -2.13
C MET A 86 -9.57 -13.29 -3.56
N ASN A 87 -10.10 -14.50 -3.75
CA ASN A 87 -10.40 -15.04 -5.07
C ASN A 87 -11.80 -14.67 -5.59
N SER A 88 -12.68 -14.13 -4.75
CA SER A 88 -14.03 -13.72 -5.16
C SER A 88 -13.99 -12.50 -6.09
N SER A 89 -14.84 -12.51 -7.12
CA SER A 89 -14.98 -11.38 -8.05
C SER A 89 -15.46 -10.10 -7.35
N ALA A 90 -16.37 -10.25 -6.37
CA ALA A 90 -16.88 -9.14 -5.59
C ALA A 90 -15.77 -8.39 -4.84
N LEU A 91 -14.87 -9.11 -4.16
CA LEU A 91 -13.78 -8.47 -3.43
C LEU A 91 -12.71 -7.90 -4.36
N LYS A 92 -12.36 -8.60 -5.44
CA LYS A 92 -11.43 -8.08 -6.46
C LYS A 92 -11.91 -6.75 -7.02
N LYS A 93 -13.19 -6.67 -7.42
CA LYS A 93 -13.81 -5.44 -7.93
C LYS A 93 -13.85 -4.33 -6.88
N ALA A 94 -14.16 -4.65 -5.62
CA ALA A 94 -14.15 -3.67 -4.54
C ALA A 94 -12.74 -3.09 -4.32
N PHE A 95 -11.70 -3.92 -4.35
CA PHE A 95 -10.32 -3.50 -4.18
C PHE A 95 -9.82 -2.68 -5.37
N GLU A 96 -10.11 -3.11 -6.60
CA GLU A 96 -9.82 -2.35 -7.82
C GLU A 96 -10.45 -0.95 -7.78
N ASN A 97 -11.73 -0.85 -7.39
CA ASN A 97 -12.42 0.44 -7.24
C ASN A 97 -11.79 1.35 -6.17
N ALA A 98 -11.22 0.76 -5.12
CA ALA A 98 -10.48 1.44 -4.07
C ALA A 98 -9.00 1.71 -4.44
N GLY A 99 -8.55 1.31 -5.64
CA GLY A 99 -7.16 1.46 -6.07
C GLY A 99 -6.18 0.56 -5.31
N VAL A 100 -6.65 -0.56 -4.75
CA VAL A 100 -5.87 -1.53 -3.99
C VAL A 100 -5.69 -2.79 -4.85
N ALA A 101 -4.45 -3.27 -4.97
CA ALA A 101 -4.19 -4.56 -5.62
C ALA A 101 -4.47 -5.70 -4.62
N PRO A 102 -5.34 -6.67 -4.95
CA PRO A 102 -5.54 -7.83 -4.09
C PRO A 102 -4.28 -8.70 -4.07
N ALA A 103 -3.79 -9.00 -2.86
CA ALA A 103 -2.68 -9.90 -2.64
C ALA A 103 -2.99 -10.86 -1.49
N TYR A 104 -2.73 -12.15 -1.70
CA TYR A 104 -2.82 -13.16 -0.66
C TYR A 104 -1.43 -13.76 -0.44
N SER A 105 -1.11 -14.00 0.82
CA SER A 105 0.04 -14.78 1.27
C SER A 105 -0.41 -15.62 2.46
N ASP A 106 0.20 -16.79 2.66
CA ASP A 106 -0.11 -17.58 3.85
C ASP A 106 0.41 -16.92 5.14
N SER A 107 0.09 -17.51 6.30
CA SER A 107 0.51 -16.96 7.60
C SER A 107 2.03 -16.89 7.77
N ALA A 108 2.79 -17.82 7.18
CA ALA A 108 4.25 -17.88 7.30
C ALA A 108 4.91 -16.81 6.44
N GLU A 109 4.49 -16.69 5.19
CA GLU A 109 4.90 -15.64 4.25
C GLU A 109 4.53 -14.25 4.76
N PHE A 110 3.31 -14.08 5.26
CA PHE A 110 2.86 -12.83 5.85
C PHE A 110 3.69 -12.48 7.10
N GLY A 111 3.96 -13.45 7.97
CA GLY A 111 4.84 -13.27 9.11
C GLY A 111 6.26 -12.87 8.72
N LYS A 112 6.79 -13.43 7.61
CA LYS A 112 8.08 -12.99 7.05
C LYS A 112 8.02 -11.54 6.57
N ARG A 113 6.99 -11.18 5.80
CA ARG A 113 6.78 -9.80 5.33
C ARG A 113 6.78 -8.81 6.49
N VAL A 114 6.04 -9.09 7.56
CA VAL A 114 5.99 -8.22 8.74
C VAL A 114 7.39 -8.00 9.33
N ARG A 115 8.20 -9.06 9.47
CA ARG A 115 9.58 -8.94 9.98
C ARG A 115 10.47 -8.11 9.04
N ASP A 116 10.36 -8.35 7.74
CA ASP A 116 11.15 -7.61 6.73
C ASP A 116 10.78 -6.11 6.70
N GLU A 117 9.49 -5.80 6.84
CA GLU A 117 8.99 -4.42 6.93
C GLU A 117 9.48 -3.75 8.22
N ILE A 118 9.41 -4.42 9.37
CA ILE A 118 9.96 -3.89 10.62
C ILE A 118 11.44 -3.56 10.47
N ALA A 119 12.23 -4.47 9.89
CA ALA A 119 13.66 -4.23 9.67
C ALA A 119 13.90 -3.02 8.74
N THR A 120 13.14 -2.95 7.64
CA THR A 120 13.24 -1.84 6.67
C THR A 120 12.90 -0.51 7.32
N TRP A 121 11.76 -0.42 8.02
CA TRP A 121 11.31 0.82 8.62
C TRP A 121 12.15 1.24 9.82
N SER A 122 12.68 0.30 10.61
CA SER A 122 13.66 0.62 11.67
C SER A 122 14.90 1.29 11.07
N HIS A 123 15.43 0.73 9.98
CA HIS A 123 16.57 1.33 9.28
C HIS A 123 16.26 2.73 8.73
N VAL A 124 15.06 2.94 8.18
CA VAL A 124 14.62 4.26 7.69
C VAL A 124 14.51 5.26 8.84
N VAL A 125 13.88 4.88 9.96
CA VAL A 125 13.72 5.73 11.15
C VAL A 125 15.10 6.16 11.68
N ASP A 126 16.03 5.21 11.80
CA ASP A 126 17.40 5.49 12.24
C ASP A 126 18.12 6.42 11.26
N LYS A 127 18.05 6.15 9.95
CA LYS A 127 18.72 6.97 8.94
C LYS A 127 18.15 8.37 8.82
N ALA A 128 16.84 8.51 8.95
CA ALA A 128 16.13 9.78 8.86
C ALA A 128 16.09 10.55 10.19
N GLN A 129 16.64 9.96 11.27
CA GLN A 129 16.66 10.56 12.62
C GLN A 129 15.25 10.95 13.10
N ILE A 130 14.26 10.09 12.83
CA ILE A 130 12.87 10.31 13.24
C ILE A 130 12.72 9.86 14.69
N THR A 131 12.29 10.76 15.57
CA THR A 131 12.00 10.44 16.98
C THR A 131 10.50 10.34 17.21
N PRO A 132 10.05 9.52 18.19
CA PRO A 132 8.69 9.60 18.70
C PRO A 132 8.36 11.04 19.13
N GLN A 133 7.13 11.49 18.87
CA GLN A 133 6.61 12.76 19.37
C GLN A 133 6.07 12.61 20.79
#